data_AF-A0A1R3U0Y4-F1
#
_entry.id   AF-A0A1R3U0Y4-F1
#
_cell.length_a   1.000
_cell.length_b   1.000
_cell.length_c   1.000
_cell.angle_alpha   90.00
_cell.angle_beta   90.00
_cell.angle_gamma   90.00
#
_symmetry.space_group_name_H-M   'P 1'
#
loop_
_entity.id
_entity.type
_entity.pdbx_description
1 polymer ?
#
loop_
_entity_poly.entity_id
_entity_poly.type
_entity_poly.pdbx_seq_one_letter_code
_entity_poly.pdbx_strand_id
1 'polypeptide(L)'
;MILGIDPDNISVLKALSSSIIDGALDKFRLGDGGFVSANLSQHLSINPGDFITLVHPTGQSSPIMGPTPLVVRYRVLGVVDSALLTAAGETVYIRRTDAEKFSKREK
;
A
#
# COMPACT_ATOMS: atom_id res chain seq x y z
N MET A 1 -7.31 4.62 -2.01
CA MET A 1 -7.81 3.57 -1.09
C MET A 1 -6.65 2.70 -0.61
N ILE A 2 -6.72 2.16 0.60
CA ILE A 2 -5.73 1.18 1.11
C ILE A 2 -6.43 -0.17 1.21
N LEU A 3 -5.88 -1.20 0.55
CA LEU A 3 -6.38 -2.57 0.63
C LEU A 3 -5.35 -3.48 1.31
N GLY A 4 -5.85 -4.30 2.24
CA GLY A 4 -5.07 -5.28 2.96
C GLY A 4 -5.14 -6.66 2.29
N ILE A 5 -3.99 -7.18 1.88
CA ILE A 5 -3.87 -8.49 1.22
C ILE A 5 -3.12 -9.47 2.13
N ASP A 6 -3.58 -10.73 2.17
CA ASP A 6 -2.82 -11.78 2.86
C ASP A 6 -1.54 -12.10 2.10
N PRO A 7 -0.40 -12.30 2.79
CA PRO A 7 0.85 -12.65 2.15
C PRO A 7 0.82 -14.00 1.41
N ASP A 8 -0.17 -14.85 1.66
CA ASP A 8 -0.40 -16.09 0.91
C ASP A 8 -1.18 -15.86 -0.40
N ASN A 9 -2.00 -14.80 -0.45
CA ASN A 9 -2.83 -14.44 -1.61
C ASN A 9 -2.15 -13.46 -2.59
N ILE A 10 -0.97 -12.95 -2.23
CA ILE A 10 -0.16 -12.02 -3.03
C ILE A 10 0.27 -12.58 -4.41
N SER A 11 0.30 -13.91 -4.58
CA SER A 11 0.60 -14.54 -5.87
C SER A 11 -0.37 -14.09 -6.97
N VAL A 12 -1.62 -13.79 -6.59
CA VAL A 12 -2.62 -13.22 -7.50
C VAL A 12 -2.21 -11.82 -7.94
N LEU A 13 -1.80 -10.96 -7.01
CA LEU A 13 -1.31 -9.62 -7.37
C LEU A 13 -0.08 -9.68 -8.27
N LYS A 14 0.84 -10.61 -8.02
CA LYS A 14 2.01 -10.81 -8.88
C LYS A 14 1.59 -11.20 -10.30
N ALA A 15 0.63 -12.11 -10.46
CA ALA A 15 0.13 -12.53 -11.77
C ALA A 15 -0.53 -11.39 -12.55
N LEU A 16 -1.10 -10.41 -11.83
CA LEU A 16 -1.76 -9.22 -12.37
C LEU A 16 -0.84 -8.00 -12.46
N SER A 17 0.42 -8.12 -12.05
CA SER A 17 1.37 -7.01 -12.04
C SER A 17 2.05 -6.88 -13.40
N SER A 18 2.03 -5.67 -13.95
CA SER A 18 2.74 -5.35 -15.19
C SER A 18 4.25 -5.17 -14.95
N SER A 19 4.63 -4.76 -13.74
CA SER A 19 6.03 -4.61 -13.34
C SER A 19 6.22 -4.80 -11.84
N ILE A 20 7.28 -5.50 -11.43
CA ILE A 20 7.64 -5.78 -10.03
C ILE A 20 9.15 -5.70 -9.83
N ILE A 21 9.59 -5.37 -8.62
CA ILE A 21 11.01 -5.44 -8.24
C ILE A 21 11.44 -6.87 -7.88
N ASP A 22 12.75 -7.12 -7.91
CA ASP A 22 13.31 -8.37 -7.41
C ASP A 22 13.05 -8.56 -5.91
N GLY A 23 12.70 -9.80 -5.53
CA GLY A 23 12.32 -10.14 -4.17
C GLY A 23 11.03 -9.46 -3.67
N ALA A 24 10.17 -8.95 -4.56
CA ALA A 24 8.93 -8.26 -4.17
C ALA A 24 8.05 -9.10 -3.23
N LEU A 25 7.99 -10.42 -3.43
CA LEU A 25 7.20 -11.32 -2.60
C LEU A 25 7.70 -11.37 -1.16
N ASP A 26 8.99 -11.60 -0.97
CA ASP A 26 9.63 -11.64 0.35
C ASP A 26 9.54 -10.29 1.05
N LYS A 27 9.80 -9.19 0.33
CA LYS A 27 9.66 -7.83 0.87
C LYS A 27 8.21 -7.52 1.28
N PHE A 28 7.23 -7.95 0.48
CA PHE A 28 5.83 -7.81 0.84
C PHE A 28 5.50 -8.60 2.11
N ARG A 29 5.95 -9.85 2.22
CA ARG A 29 5.77 -10.70 3.42
C ARG A 29 6.38 -10.10 4.68
N LEU A 30 7.53 -9.42 4.55
CA LEU A 30 8.19 -8.69 5.64
C LEU A 30 7.49 -7.36 5.99
N GLY A 31 6.66 -6.82 5.10
CA GLY A 31 6.01 -5.52 5.24
C GLY A 31 6.88 -4.35 4.83
N ASP A 32 7.94 -4.61 4.06
CA ASP A 32 8.92 -3.62 3.59
C ASP A 32 8.47 -2.94 2.28
N GLY A 33 7.16 -2.96 2.01
CA GLY A 33 6.60 -2.35 0.82
C GLY A 33 5.19 -2.82 0.48
N GLY A 34 4.64 -2.24 -0.58
CA GLY A 34 3.33 -2.54 -1.11
C GLY A 34 3.28 -2.40 -2.62
N PHE A 35 2.16 -2.80 -3.20
CA PHE A 35 1.87 -2.62 -4.62
C PHE A 35 0.94 -1.42 -4.81
N VAL A 36 0.98 -0.81 -5.98
CA VAL A 36 0.10 0.32 -6.35
C VAL A 36 -0.67 -0.02 -7.61
N SER A 37 -1.87 0.54 -7.78
CA SER A 37 -2.59 0.42 -9.05
C SER A 37 -1.92 1.26 -10.15
N ALA A 38 -2.09 0.84 -11.41
CA ALA A 38 -1.59 1.54 -12.58
C ALA A 38 -2.02 3.02 -12.61
N ASN A 39 -3.30 3.30 -12.32
CA ASN A 39 -3.81 4.67 -12.23
C ASN A 39 -3.05 5.53 -11.19
N LEU A 40 -2.78 4.98 -10.01
CA LEU A 40 -2.05 5.70 -8.96
C LEU A 40 -0.58 5.91 -9.34
N SER A 41 0.04 4.89 -9.95
CA SER A 41 1.41 4.98 -10.46
C SER A 41 1.55 6.08 -11.52
N GLN A 42 0.60 6.17 -12.45
CA GLN A 42 0.55 7.22 -13.48
C GLN A 42 0.31 8.60 -12.87
N HIS A 43 -0.66 8.73 -11.97
CA HIS A 43 -1.00 10.02 -11.38
C HIS A 43 0.15 10.62 -10.56
N LEU A 44 0.85 9.78 -9.77
CA LEU A 44 1.98 10.22 -8.96
C LEU A 44 3.32 10.15 -9.71
N SER A 45 3.35 9.64 -10.94
CA SER A 45 4.57 9.39 -11.72
C SER A 45 5.61 8.56 -10.94
N ILE A 46 5.15 7.51 -10.24
CA ILE A 46 5.98 6.61 -9.42
C ILE A 46 6.14 5.25 -10.08
N ASN A 47 7.31 4.65 -9.90
CA ASN A 47 7.70 3.37 -10.47
C ASN A 47 8.06 2.34 -9.39
N PRO A 48 8.11 1.04 -9.73
CA PRO A 48 8.65 0.03 -8.82
C PRO A 48 10.06 0.40 -8.36
N GLY A 49 10.27 0.40 -7.05
CA GLY A 49 11.51 0.82 -6.41
C GLY A 49 11.40 2.16 -5.69
N ASP A 50 10.47 3.03 -6.11
CA ASP A 50 10.20 4.32 -5.48
C ASP A 50 9.51 4.15 -4.12
N PHE A 51 9.23 5.27 -3.45
CA PHE A 51 8.54 5.29 -2.18
C PHE A 51 7.24 6.07 -2.25
N ILE A 52 6.23 5.54 -1.57
CA ILE A 52 5.00 6.24 -1.26
C ILE A 52 4.90 6.50 0.24
N THR A 53 4.29 7.61 0.61
CA THR A 53 4.05 7.95 2.02
C THR A 53 2.55 7.94 2.26
N LEU A 54 2.10 7.05 3.14
CA LEU A 54 0.73 7.01 3.60
C LEU A 54 0.60 7.91 4.82
N VAL A 55 -0.36 8.82 4.77
CA VAL A 55 -0.68 9.75 5.85
C VAL A 55 -2.10 9.47 6.31
N HIS A 56 -2.25 9.09 7.58
CA HIS A 56 -3.55 8.98 8.23
C HIS A 56 -3.84 10.27 9.01
N PRO A 57 -4.94 10.99 8.74
CA PRO A 57 -5.22 12.29 9.33
C PRO A 57 -5.49 12.22 10.84
N THR A 58 -6.05 11.12 11.33
CA THR A 58 -6.33 10.90 12.76
C THR A 58 -5.33 9.88 13.33
N GLY A 59 -4.20 10.35 13.87
CA GLY A 59 -3.32 9.49 14.67
C GLY A 59 -3.56 9.66 16.17
N GLN A 60 -2.55 9.43 17.02
CA GLN A 60 -2.79 9.46 18.47
C GLN A 60 -3.11 10.87 18.94
N SER A 61 -4.22 11.00 19.66
CA SER A 61 -4.57 12.23 20.37
C SER A 61 -3.62 12.38 21.56
N SER A 62 -2.66 13.30 21.43
CA SER A 62 -1.87 13.74 22.58
C SER A 62 -2.62 14.88 23.28
N PRO A 63 -2.82 14.82 24.62
CA PRO A 63 -3.55 15.86 25.34
C PRO A 63 -2.91 17.25 25.26
N ILE A 64 -1.65 17.38 24.83
CA ILE A 64 -0.91 18.65 24.76
C ILE A 64 -0.80 19.19 23.32
N MET A 65 -0.72 18.33 22.31
CA MET A 65 -0.37 18.72 20.92
C MET A 65 -1.47 18.46 19.88
N GLY A 66 -2.62 17.89 20.29
CA GLY A 66 -3.68 17.51 19.35
C GLY A 66 -3.39 16.19 18.63
N PRO A 67 -4.17 15.84 17.59
CA PRO A 67 -4.01 14.59 16.86
C PRO A 67 -2.70 14.62 16.05
N THR A 68 -1.76 13.73 16.39
CA THR A 68 -0.53 13.56 15.60
C THR A 68 -0.80 12.57 14.46
N PRO A 69 -0.65 12.93 13.18
CA PRO A 69 -0.96 12.02 12.07
C PRO A 69 -0.05 10.79 12.07
N LEU A 70 -0.58 9.64 11.65
CA LEU A 70 0.24 8.46 11.42
C LEU A 70 0.84 8.54 10.02
N VAL A 71 2.16 8.59 9.95
CA VAL A 71 2.91 8.66 8.70
C VAL A 71 3.74 7.39 8.56
N VAL A 72 3.53 6.63 7.48
CA VAL A 72 4.32 5.42 7.18
C VAL A 72 4.75 5.45 5.73
N ARG A 73 6.03 5.18 5.51
CA ARG A 73 6.63 5.12 4.18
C ARG A 73 6.71 3.66 3.73
N TYR A 74 6.23 3.39 2.51
CA TYR A 74 6.32 2.08 1.87
C TYR A 74 7.13 2.18 0.59
N ARG A 75 7.93 1.15 0.31
CA ARG A 75 8.53 0.96 -1.00
C ARG A 75 7.48 0.42 -1.97
N VAL A 76 7.44 0.97 -3.17
CA VAL A 76 6.62 0.44 -4.27
C VAL A 76 7.30 -0.82 -4.79
N LEU A 77 6.70 -1.97 -4.51
CA LEU A 77 7.21 -3.28 -4.91
C LEU A 77 6.80 -3.65 -6.34
N GLY A 78 5.73 -3.04 -6.84
CA GLY A 78 5.22 -3.29 -8.18
C GLY A 78 3.97 -2.49 -8.48
N VAL A 79 3.60 -2.49 -9.77
CA VAL A 79 2.40 -1.86 -10.30
C VAL A 79 1.45 -2.94 -10.80
N VAL A 80 0.22 -2.87 -10.31
CA VAL A 80 -0.86 -3.81 -10.60
C VAL A 80 -1.79 -3.21 -11.64
N ASP A 81 -2.11 -3.99 -12.66
CA ASP A 81 -2.98 -3.54 -13.73
C ASP A 81 -4.44 -3.52 -13.24
N SER A 82 -4.99 -2.32 -13.07
CA SER A 82 -6.34 -2.12 -12.54
C SER A 82 -7.44 -2.61 -13.48
N ALA A 83 -7.12 -2.90 -14.74
CA ALA A 83 -8.08 -3.49 -15.67
C ALA A 83 -8.50 -4.92 -15.26
N LEU A 84 -7.66 -5.64 -14.52
CA LEU A 84 -7.87 -7.04 -14.13
C LEU A 84 -8.37 -7.20 -12.67
N LEU A 85 -8.37 -6.11 -11.88
CA LEU A 85 -8.93 -6.07 -10.53
C LEU A 85 -10.13 -5.12 -10.51
N THR A 86 -11.25 -5.57 -9.96
CA THR A 86 -12.49 -4.76 -9.84
C THR A 86 -12.32 -3.47 -9.03
N ALA A 87 -11.19 -3.30 -8.33
CA ALA A 87 -10.79 -2.04 -7.72
C ALA A 87 -10.28 -1.07 -8.80
N ALA A 88 -11.20 -0.44 -9.52
CA ALA A 88 -10.91 0.52 -10.60
C ALA A 88 -10.26 1.84 -10.13
N GLY A 89 -9.97 1.99 -8.83
CA GLY A 89 -9.48 3.24 -8.23
C GLY A 89 -7.97 3.28 -7.96
N GLU A 90 -7.51 4.47 -7.59
CA GLU A 90 -6.17 4.71 -7.03
C GLU A 90 -6.01 3.96 -5.70
N THR A 91 -5.28 2.85 -5.75
CA THR A 91 -5.25 1.87 -4.66
C THR A 91 -3.84 1.49 -4.30
N VAL A 92 -3.58 1.43 -3.01
CA VAL A 92 -2.34 0.89 -2.43
C VAL A 92 -2.68 -0.46 -1.79
N TYR A 93 -1.97 -1.50 -2.19
CA TYR A 93 -2.09 -2.84 -1.66
C TYR A 93 -0.91 -3.11 -0.71
N ILE A 94 -1.20 -3.22 0.59
CA ILE A 94 -0.22 -3.55 1.62
C ILE A 94 -0.65 -4.84 2.33
N ARG A 95 0.21 -5.38 3.20
CA ARG A 95 -0.19 -6.53 4.03
C ARG A 95 -1.45 -6.20 4.83
N ARG A 96 -2.33 -7.19 4.99
CA ARG A 96 -3.56 -7.03 5.79
C ARG A 96 -3.29 -6.49 7.20
N THR A 97 -2.29 -7.03 7.88
CA THR A 97 -1.89 -6.59 9.23
C THR A 97 -1.47 -5.12 9.27
N ASP A 98 -0.89 -4.59 8.19
CA ASP A 98 -0.50 -3.20 8.08
C ASP A 98 -1.71 -2.31 7.71
N ALA A 99 -2.58 -2.75 6.80
CA ALA A 99 -3.83 -2.07 6.47
C ALA A 99 -4.76 -1.91 7.70
N GLU A 100 -4.86 -2.94 8.53
CA GLU A 100 -5.64 -2.89 9.77
C GLU A 100 -5.15 -1.81 10.74
N LYS A 101 -3.85 -1.49 10.76
CA LYS A 101 -3.31 -0.40 11.60
C LYS A 101 -3.82 0.97 11.15
N PHE A 102 -4.07 1.13 9.85
CA PHE A 102 -4.65 2.36 9.30
C PHE A 102 -6.15 2.42 9.57
N SER A 103 -6.90 1.32 9.37
CA SER A 103 -8.35 1.32 9.54
C SER A 103 -8.81 1.32 11.02
N LYS A 104 -8.11 0.62 11.92
CA LYS A 104 -8.48 0.54 13.36
C LYS A 104 -8.39 1.89 14.09
N ARG A 105 -7.83 2.93 13.47
CA ARG A 105 -7.74 4.29 14.05
C ARG A 105 -8.85 5.24 13.59
N GLU A 106 -9.85 4.74 12.86
CA GLU A 106 -11.08 5.47 12.49
C GLU A 106 -12.27 5.18 13.43
N LYS A 107 -12.05 4.54 14.59
CA LYS A 107 -13.11 4.32 15.59
C LYS A 107 -12.84 5.07 16.89
#